data_AF-A0A353CQ01-F1
#
_entry.id   AF-A0A353CQ01-F1
#
_cell.length_a   1.000
_cell.length_b   1.000
_cell.length_c   1.000
_cell.angle_alpha   90.00
_cell.angle_beta   90.00
_cell.angle_gamma   90.00
#
_symmetry.space_group_name_H-M   'P 1'
#
loop_
_entity.id
_entity.type
_entity.pdbx_description
1 polymer ?
#
loop_
_entity_poly.entity_id
_entity_poly.type
_entity_poly.pdbx_seq_one_letter_code
_entity_poly.pdbx_strand_id
1 'polypeptide(L)'
;MTTCPKCDSETLVKTEALGNIPLDVCPGCHGIWFDKGELEALLKQSQGEVPAGFELLSPKPEGLPCPRCKSRMSRGGLVNPMLLVDKCESCGGVWLDPRELALVKKLLGLTGGAESVEVERPAPAPAAPPEKKNRFLKYTLALAALIGLAMVSYELYVYFSPEGSVTGHFSAGAASFGFLMLVGGGIGTIKVK
;
A
#
# COMPACT_ATOMS: atom_id res chain seq x y z
N MET A 1 -4.78 5.08 10.09
CA MET A 1 -5.78 4.76 9.05
C MET A 1 -5.49 3.38 8.52
N THR A 2 -6.49 2.49 8.54
CA THR A 2 -6.36 1.10 8.09
C THR A 2 -6.81 1.01 6.63
N THR A 3 -5.91 0.69 5.71
CA THR A 3 -6.22 0.56 4.26
C THR A 3 -6.82 -0.80 3.96
N CYS A 4 -7.80 -0.86 3.06
CA CYS A 4 -8.36 -2.11 2.59
C CYS A 4 -7.29 -2.97 1.87
N PRO A 5 -7.16 -4.26 2.18
CA PRO A 5 -6.16 -5.12 1.56
C PRO A 5 -6.51 -5.55 0.12
N LYS A 6 -7.76 -5.32 -0.32
CA LYS A 6 -8.21 -5.54 -1.71
C LYS A 6 -8.32 -4.25 -2.54
N CYS A 7 -8.49 -3.10 -1.88
CA CYS A 7 -8.72 -1.82 -2.51
C CYS A 7 -7.66 -0.83 -2.01
N ASP A 8 -6.58 -0.64 -2.77
CA ASP A 8 -5.44 0.18 -2.35
C ASP A 8 -5.81 1.65 -2.08
N SER A 9 -6.90 2.14 -2.67
CA SER A 9 -7.39 3.52 -2.52
C SER A 9 -8.41 3.71 -1.38
N GLU A 10 -8.87 2.64 -0.74
CA GLU A 10 -9.97 2.72 0.23
C GLU A 10 -9.49 2.55 1.67
N THR A 11 -10.00 3.39 2.58
CA THR A 11 -9.81 3.25 4.02
C THR A 11 -10.97 2.53 4.66
N LEU A 12 -10.68 1.59 5.56
CA LEU A 12 -11.70 0.90 6.35
C LEU A 12 -12.40 1.89 7.29
N VAL A 13 -13.72 1.77 7.36
CA VAL A 13 -14.61 2.60 8.18
C VAL A 13 -15.15 1.76 9.33
N LYS A 14 -14.99 2.24 10.55
CA LYS A 14 -15.54 1.60 11.75
C LYS A 14 -17.06 1.74 11.77
N THR A 15 -17.76 0.62 11.87
CA THR A 15 -19.23 0.56 11.94
C THR A 15 -19.64 -0.44 13.00
N GLU A 16 -20.66 -0.11 13.80
CA GLU A 16 -21.25 -1.01 14.81
C GLU A 16 -22.26 -2.02 14.20
N ALA A 17 -21.98 -2.44 12.97
CA ALA A 17 -22.96 -3.03 12.07
C ALA A 17 -23.48 -4.42 12.47
N LEU A 18 -22.69 -5.20 13.20
CA LEU A 18 -23.08 -6.52 13.67
C LEU A 18 -22.83 -6.64 15.17
N GLY A 19 -23.90 -6.50 15.95
CA GLY A 19 -23.95 -6.83 17.37
C GLY A 19 -22.94 -6.08 18.23
N ASN A 20 -23.10 -4.77 18.45
CA ASN A 20 -22.31 -3.96 19.38
C ASN A 20 -20.76 -4.06 19.28
N ILE A 21 -20.22 -4.77 18.29
CA ILE A 21 -18.80 -4.99 18.07
C ILE A 21 -18.38 -4.01 16.97
N PRO A 22 -17.34 -3.18 17.20
CA PRO A 22 -16.87 -2.23 16.21
C PRO A 22 -16.16 -2.95 15.06
N LEU A 23 -16.78 -3.03 13.89
CA LEU A 23 -16.21 -3.70 12.72
C LEU A 23 -15.62 -2.70 11.72
N ASP A 24 -14.47 -3.04 11.14
CA ASP A 24 -13.79 -2.25 10.12
C ASP A 24 -14.26 -2.69 8.72
N VAL A 25 -15.13 -1.91 8.07
CA VAL A 25 -15.75 -2.26 6.77
C VAL A 25 -15.18 -1.42 5.63
N CYS A 26 -14.93 -2.03 4.48
CA CYS A 26 -14.51 -1.31 3.27
C CYS A 26 -15.73 -0.79 2.48
N PRO A 27 -15.84 0.51 2.16
CA PRO A 27 -16.96 1.07 1.39
C PRO A 27 -16.90 0.77 -0.13
N GLY A 28 -15.78 0.22 -0.61
CA GLY A 28 -15.57 -0.16 -2.01
C GLY A 28 -15.95 -1.61 -2.29
N CYS A 29 -15.30 -2.55 -1.60
CA CYS A 29 -15.50 -3.99 -1.82
C CYS A 29 -16.42 -4.66 -0.79
N HIS A 30 -16.88 -3.93 0.23
CA HIS A 30 -17.72 -4.44 1.33
C HIS A 30 -17.08 -5.59 2.12
N GLY A 31 -15.77 -5.78 2.01
CA GLY A 31 -15.02 -6.70 2.86
C GLY A 31 -14.91 -6.16 4.29
N ILE A 32 -14.87 -7.07 5.25
CA ILE A 32 -14.86 -6.76 6.68
C ILE A 32 -13.55 -7.28 7.28
N TRP A 33 -12.90 -6.41 8.04
CA TRP A 33 -11.78 -6.76 8.90
C TRP A 33 -12.28 -6.98 10.32
N PHE A 34 -11.88 -8.12 10.89
CA PHE A 34 -12.09 -8.48 12.29
C PHE A 34 -10.74 -8.44 13.00
N ASP A 35 -10.64 -7.65 14.06
CA ASP A 35 -9.49 -7.73 14.95
C ASP A 35 -9.52 -9.05 15.75
N LYS A 36 -8.40 -9.38 16.39
CA LYS A 36 -8.23 -10.63 17.13
C LYS A 36 -9.34 -10.79 18.19
N GLY A 37 -10.11 -11.86 18.10
CA GLY A 37 -11.17 -12.15 19.05
C GLY A 37 -12.56 -11.57 18.70
N GLU A 38 -12.65 -10.66 17.73
CA GLU A 38 -13.94 -10.02 17.37
C GLU A 38 -14.86 -10.97 16.63
N LEU A 39 -14.33 -11.78 15.71
CA LEU A 39 -15.11 -12.77 14.99
C LEU A 39 -15.64 -13.85 15.95
N GLU A 40 -14.82 -14.28 16.90
CA GLU A 40 -15.21 -15.19 17.96
C GLU A 40 -16.28 -14.59 18.87
N ALA A 41 -16.14 -13.31 19.25
CA ALA A 41 -17.13 -12.60 20.05
C ALA A 41 -18.47 -12.48 19.33
N LEU A 42 -18.45 -12.16 18.03
CA LEU A 42 -19.65 -12.10 17.21
C LEU A 42 -20.36 -13.46 17.15
N LEU A 43 -19.59 -14.53 16.98
CA LEU A 43 -20.14 -15.89 16.96
C LEU A 43 -20.70 -16.30 18.32
N LYS A 44 -20.04 -15.97 19.43
CA LYS A 44 -20.58 -16.18 20.80
C LYS A 44 -21.94 -15.51 20.97
N GLN A 45 -22.08 -14.26 20.49
CA GLN A 45 -23.35 -13.53 20.60
C GLN A 45 -24.47 -14.19 19.77
N SER A 46 -24.14 -14.78 18.62
CA SER A 46 -25.13 -15.40 17.73
C SER A 46 -25.55 -16.82 18.12
N GLN A 47 -24.62 -17.66 18.58
CA GLN A 47 -24.84 -19.11 18.76
C GLN A 47 -24.64 -19.60 20.20
N GLY A 48 -24.10 -18.77 21.11
CA GLY A 48 -23.80 -19.15 22.49
C GLY A 48 -22.58 -20.08 22.64
N GLU A 49 -22.38 -21.01 21.72
CA GLU A 49 -21.21 -21.90 21.63
C GLU A 49 -20.34 -21.53 20.43
N VAL A 50 -19.03 -21.51 20.65
CA VAL A 50 -18.04 -21.24 19.62
C VAL A 50 -17.16 -22.47 19.45
N PRO A 51 -17.00 -23.00 18.22
CA PRO A 51 -16.04 -24.07 17.95
C PRO A 51 -14.67 -23.66 18.47
N ALA A 52 -14.09 -24.49 19.35
CA ALA A 52 -12.83 -24.18 19.99
C ALA A 52 -11.69 -24.15 18.94
N GLY A 53 -11.13 -22.96 18.72
CA GLY A 53 -9.95 -22.72 17.90
C GLY A 53 -10.26 -22.23 16.49
N PHE A 54 -10.13 -20.92 16.26
CA PHE A 54 -10.10 -20.29 14.92
C PHE A 54 -8.73 -20.48 14.27
N GLU A 55 -8.16 -21.68 14.41
CA GLU A 55 -6.93 -22.07 13.74
C GLU A 55 -7.25 -22.35 12.27
N LEU A 56 -6.38 -21.91 11.36
CA LEU A 56 -6.61 -22.20 9.95
C LEU A 56 -6.33 -23.68 9.68
N LEU A 57 -7.26 -24.32 8.98
CA LEU A 57 -7.09 -25.61 8.33
C LEU A 57 -6.23 -25.40 7.07
N SER A 58 -5.08 -26.08 7.02
CA SER A 58 -4.13 -26.05 5.89
C SER A 58 -3.72 -24.62 5.47
N PRO A 59 -3.11 -23.82 6.37
CA PRO A 59 -2.72 -22.45 6.07
C PRO A 59 -1.64 -22.42 4.98
N LYS A 60 -1.82 -21.52 4.01
CA LYS A 60 -0.83 -21.21 2.97
C LYS A 60 -0.47 -19.73 3.01
N PRO A 61 0.81 -19.35 2.83
CA PRO A 61 1.26 -17.95 2.86
C PRO A 61 0.92 -17.19 1.55
N GLU A 62 -0.27 -17.43 1.00
CA GLU A 62 -0.74 -16.86 -0.27
C GLU A 62 -1.80 -15.76 -0.09
N GLY A 63 -2.07 -15.37 1.15
CA GLY A 63 -3.08 -14.36 1.48
C GLY A 63 -2.66 -12.92 1.21
N LEU A 64 -3.61 -12.02 1.46
CA LEU A 64 -3.49 -10.57 1.27
C LEU A 64 -2.57 -9.92 2.33
N PRO A 65 -2.08 -8.68 2.10
CA PRO A 65 -1.35 -7.94 3.14
C PRO A 65 -2.29 -7.56 4.30
N CYS A 66 -1.84 -7.73 5.54
CA CYS A 66 -2.62 -7.38 6.72
C CYS A 66 -2.84 -5.86 6.80
N PRO A 67 -4.07 -5.36 6.97
CA PRO A 67 -4.35 -3.94 7.03
C PRO A 67 -3.70 -3.26 8.27
N ARG A 68 -3.55 -3.99 9.39
CA ARG A 68 -2.95 -3.54 10.66
C ARG A 68 -1.43 -3.52 10.65
N CYS A 69 -0.78 -4.66 10.42
CA CYS A 69 0.68 -4.82 10.56
C CYS A 69 1.43 -4.95 9.23
N LYS A 70 0.73 -4.95 8.09
CA LYS A 70 1.29 -5.09 6.73
C LYS A 70 1.99 -6.42 6.41
N SER A 71 2.10 -7.34 7.37
CA SER A 71 2.55 -8.72 7.16
C SER A 71 1.62 -9.46 6.18
N ARG A 72 2.18 -10.38 5.38
CA ARG A 72 1.41 -11.27 4.50
C ARG A 72 0.56 -12.23 5.35
N MET A 73 -0.73 -12.31 5.07
CA MET A 73 -1.65 -13.20 5.77
C MET A 73 -1.60 -14.62 5.21
N SER A 74 -1.95 -15.58 6.04
CA SER A 74 -2.13 -16.97 5.66
C SER A 74 -3.58 -17.19 5.22
N ARG A 75 -3.78 -17.85 4.07
CA ARG A 75 -5.08 -18.24 3.56
C ARG A 75 -5.35 -19.70 3.93
N GLY A 76 -6.51 -20.00 4.51
CA GLY A 76 -6.87 -21.35 4.93
C GLY A 76 -8.33 -21.48 5.36
N GLY A 77 -8.78 -22.69 5.67
CA GLY A 77 -10.16 -22.92 6.13
C GLY A 77 -10.37 -22.53 7.60
N LEU A 78 -11.44 -21.82 7.96
CA LEU A 78 -11.63 -21.33 9.34
C LEU A 78 -12.39 -22.28 10.29
N VAL A 79 -13.30 -23.08 9.73
CA VAL A 79 -14.15 -24.07 10.42
C VAL A 79 -14.46 -25.22 9.47
N ASN A 80 -14.61 -24.85 8.19
CA ASN A 80 -14.75 -25.77 7.07
C ASN A 80 -13.58 -25.53 6.09
N PRO A 81 -12.94 -26.57 5.53
CA PRO A 81 -11.91 -26.42 4.50
C PRO A 81 -12.35 -25.59 3.28
N MET A 82 -13.66 -25.53 3.00
CA MET A 82 -14.25 -24.74 1.92
C MET A 82 -14.44 -23.26 2.27
N LEU A 83 -14.49 -22.93 3.57
CA LEU A 83 -14.57 -21.55 4.05
C LEU A 83 -13.17 -20.98 4.17
N LEU A 84 -12.58 -20.65 3.02
CA LEU A 84 -11.26 -20.05 2.95
C LEU A 84 -11.32 -18.60 3.42
N VAL A 85 -10.51 -18.25 4.41
CA VAL A 85 -10.34 -16.89 4.93
C VAL A 85 -8.86 -16.52 4.98
N ASP A 86 -8.57 -15.23 5.04
CA ASP A 86 -7.22 -14.73 5.26
C ASP A 86 -7.04 -14.35 6.75
N LYS A 87 -6.10 -15.00 7.44
CA LYS A 87 -5.76 -14.72 8.86
C LYS A 87 -4.33 -14.21 8.96
N CYS A 88 -4.13 -13.15 9.73
CA CYS A 88 -2.81 -12.66 10.06
C CYS A 88 -2.25 -13.39 11.28
N GLU A 89 -1.11 -14.07 11.12
CA GLU A 89 -0.43 -14.77 12.23
C GLU A 89 0.24 -13.78 13.22
N SER A 90 0.64 -12.59 12.76
CA SER A 90 1.32 -11.61 13.61
C SER A 90 0.37 -10.90 14.58
N CYS A 91 -0.79 -10.44 14.11
CA CYS A 91 -1.76 -9.69 14.94
C CYS A 91 -3.00 -10.49 15.33
N GLY A 92 -3.26 -11.63 14.67
CA GLY A 92 -4.43 -12.48 14.93
C GLY A 92 -5.73 -12.00 14.29
N GLY A 93 -5.70 -10.93 13.49
CA GLY A 93 -6.89 -10.45 12.77
C GLY A 93 -7.25 -11.30 11.55
N VAL A 94 -8.52 -11.23 11.15
CA VAL A 94 -9.12 -12.03 10.08
C VAL A 94 -9.81 -11.11 9.07
N TRP A 95 -9.61 -11.38 7.80
CA TRP A 95 -10.29 -10.70 6.71
C TRP A 95 -11.33 -11.62 6.07
N LEU A 96 -12.56 -11.12 5.92
CA LEU A 96 -13.65 -11.80 5.22
C LEU A 96 -14.17 -10.92 4.08
N ASP A 97 -14.23 -11.48 2.88
CA ASP A 97 -14.92 -10.86 1.77
C ASP A 97 -16.44 -11.12 1.80
N PRO A 98 -17.26 -10.40 0.99
CA PRO A 98 -18.71 -10.58 1.03
C PRO A 98 -19.18 -12.01 0.76
N ARG A 99 -18.45 -12.79 -0.05
CA ARG A 99 -18.81 -14.19 -0.35
C ARG A 99 -18.43 -15.11 0.80
N GLU A 100 -17.28 -14.88 1.40
CA GLU A 100 -16.82 -15.59 2.60
C GLU A 100 -17.77 -15.31 3.77
N LEU A 101 -18.18 -14.05 3.96
CA LEU A 101 -19.18 -13.66 4.96
C LEU A 101 -20.53 -14.34 4.72
N ALA A 102 -21.00 -14.42 3.47
CA ALA A 102 -22.23 -15.15 3.15
C ALA A 102 -22.13 -16.65 3.49
N LEU A 103 -20.96 -17.26 3.24
CA LEU A 103 -20.69 -18.64 3.64
C LEU A 103 -20.64 -18.80 5.16
N VAL A 104 -20.02 -17.87 5.89
CA VAL A 104 -20.04 -17.86 7.36
C VAL A 104 -21.48 -17.79 7.87
N LYS A 105 -22.31 -16.88 7.34
CA LYS A 105 -23.72 -16.77 7.72
C LYS A 105 -24.49 -18.08 7.47
N LYS A 106 -24.23 -18.74 6.34
CA LYS A 106 -24.91 -19.99 5.95
C LYS A 106 -24.44 -21.21 6.76
N LEU A 107 -23.12 -21.36 6.94
CA LEU A 107 -22.51 -22.52 7.58
C LEU A 107 -22.56 -22.44 9.10
N LEU A 108 -22.44 -21.23 9.65
CA LEU A 108 -22.49 -20.97 11.08
C LEU A 108 -23.83 -20.38 11.53
N GLY A 109 -24.85 -20.39 10.67
CA GLY A 109 -26.22 -20.01 11.05
C GLY A 109 -26.34 -18.66 11.76
N LEU A 110 -25.59 -17.64 11.33
CA LEU A 110 -25.69 -16.28 11.88
C LEU A 110 -27.09 -15.70 11.56
N THR A 111 -28.09 -16.00 12.40
CA THR A 111 -29.45 -15.49 12.30
C THR A 111 -29.57 -14.17 13.08
N GLY A 112 -28.91 -13.13 12.59
CA GLY A 112 -28.98 -11.82 13.24
C GLY A 112 -27.99 -10.82 12.68
N GLY A 113 -28.45 -10.00 11.73
CA GLY A 113 -27.68 -8.89 11.16
C GLY A 113 -28.08 -8.69 9.71
N ALA A 114 -28.48 -7.46 9.37
CA ALA A 114 -28.99 -7.07 8.06
C ALA A 114 -28.17 -7.68 6.91
N GLU A 115 -28.88 -8.16 5.90
CA GLU A 115 -28.32 -8.84 4.72
C GLU A 115 -27.31 -7.96 3.96
N SER A 116 -27.45 -6.65 4.12
CA SER A 116 -26.53 -5.60 3.74
C SER A 116 -26.25 -4.72 4.95
N VAL A 117 -24.98 -4.56 5.33
CA VAL A 117 -24.59 -3.40 6.13
C VAL A 117 -24.59 -2.25 5.15
N GLU A 118 -25.64 -1.44 5.19
CA GLU A 118 -25.73 -0.20 4.42
C GLU A 118 -24.78 0.80 5.09
N VAL A 119 -23.49 0.68 4.79
CA VAL A 119 -22.49 1.67 5.19
C VAL A 119 -22.73 2.87 4.30
N GLU A 120 -23.36 3.91 4.85
CA GLU A 120 -23.46 5.19 4.16
C GLU A 120 -22.04 5.68 3.90
N ARG A 121 -21.66 5.63 2.61
CA ARG A 121 -20.33 6.00 2.15
C ARG A 121 -20.07 7.43 2.64
N PRO A 122 -19.07 7.67 3.51
CA PRO A 122 -18.64 9.03 3.79
C PRO A 122 -18.33 9.68 2.45
N ALA A 123 -18.87 10.88 2.21
CA ALA A 123 -18.69 11.58 0.94
C ALA A 123 -17.24 11.43 0.48
N PRO A 124 -17.00 10.99 -0.77
CA PRO A 124 -15.67 10.65 -1.25
C PRO A 124 -14.74 11.80 -0.87
N ALA A 125 -13.70 11.49 -0.09
CA ALA A 125 -12.65 12.46 0.16
C ALA A 125 -12.23 13.01 -1.21
N PRO A 126 -12.13 14.34 -1.37
CA PRO A 126 -11.83 14.94 -2.67
C PRO A 126 -10.65 14.20 -3.26
N ALA A 127 -10.85 13.67 -4.47
CA ALA A 127 -9.90 12.80 -5.15
C ALA A 127 -8.49 13.34 -4.92
N ALA A 128 -7.63 12.51 -4.33
CA ALA A 128 -6.25 12.88 -4.10
C ALA A 128 -5.71 13.46 -5.42
N PRO A 129 -5.13 14.67 -5.42
CA PRO A 129 -4.72 15.32 -6.64
C PRO A 129 -3.80 14.35 -7.40
N PRO A 130 -4.01 14.19 -8.72
CA PRO A 130 -3.30 13.20 -9.50
C PRO A 130 -1.81 13.38 -9.26
N GLU A 131 -1.15 12.32 -8.79
CA GLU A 131 0.27 12.33 -8.49
C GLU A 131 1.01 12.79 -9.76
N LYS A 132 1.51 14.02 -9.73
CA LYS A 132 2.03 14.69 -10.92
C LYS A 132 3.37 14.06 -11.23
N LYS A 133 3.36 12.99 -12.04
CA LYS A 133 4.56 12.28 -12.49
C LYS A 133 5.48 13.31 -13.16
N ASN A 134 6.56 13.70 -12.46
CA ASN A 134 7.44 14.79 -12.85
C ASN A 134 8.22 14.43 -14.14
N ARG A 135 7.54 14.60 -15.28
CA ARG A 135 8.11 14.49 -16.63
C ARG A 135 9.34 15.39 -16.77
N PHE A 136 9.36 16.52 -16.06
CA PHE A 136 10.48 17.45 -16.01
C PHE A 136 11.79 16.79 -15.52
N LEU A 137 11.73 15.92 -14.50
CA LEU A 137 12.92 15.23 -13.97
C LEU A 137 13.57 14.30 -14.99
N LYS A 138 12.77 13.70 -15.88
CA LYS A 138 13.29 12.84 -16.96
C LYS A 138 14.00 13.66 -18.04
N TYR A 139 13.46 14.82 -18.39
CA TYR A 139 14.07 15.71 -19.38
C TYR A 139 15.34 16.38 -18.84
N THR A 140 15.39 16.75 -17.56
CA THR A 140 16.61 17.31 -16.96
C THR A 140 17.75 16.29 -16.90
N LEU A 141 17.46 15.02 -16.59
CA LEU A 141 18.47 13.95 -16.61
C LEU A 141 18.97 13.66 -18.03
N ALA A 142 18.07 13.64 -19.03
CA ALA A 142 18.46 13.45 -20.42
C ALA A 142 19.32 14.61 -20.96
N LEU A 143 18.96 15.86 -20.62
CA LEU A 143 19.74 17.04 -21.02
C LEU A 143 21.12 17.05 -20.35
N ALA A 144 21.21 16.69 -19.07
CA ALA A 144 22.48 16.59 -18.37
C ALA A 144 23.41 15.52 -19.00
N ALA A 145 22.85 14.39 -19.45
CA ALA A 145 23.61 13.36 -20.15
C ALA A 145 24.14 13.85 -21.52
N LEU A 146 23.33 14.60 -22.28
CA LEU A 146 23.76 15.19 -23.56
C LEU A 146 24.86 16.24 -23.38
N ILE A 147 24.74 17.11 -22.36
CA ILE A 147 25.77 18.09 -22.02
C ILE A 147 27.06 17.38 -21.60
N GLY A 148 26.97 16.33 -20.79
CA GLY A 148 28.12 15.52 -20.40
C GLY A 148 28.84 14.90 -21.60
N LEU A 149 28.10 14.33 -22.55
CA LEU A 149 28.68 13.78 -23.79
C LEU A 149 29.34 14.84 -24.66
N ALA A 150 28.71 16.02 -24.80
CA ALA A 150 29.28 17.14 -25.55
C ALA A 150 30.58 17.65 -24.91
N MET A 151 30.63 17.74 -23.57
CA MET A 151 31.83 18.14 -22.85
C MET A 151 32.97 17.14 -23.03
N VAL A 152 32.69 15.83 -22.92
CA VAL A 152 33.70 14.78 -23.17
C VAL A 152 34.18 14.83 -24.62
N SER A 153 33.27 15.04 -25.57
CA SER A 153 33.61 15.20 -26.99
C SER A 153 34.47 16.44 -27.24
N TYR A 154 34.22 17.54 -26.52
CA TYR A 154 35.00 18.77 -26.64
C TYR A 154 36.41 18.61 -26.04
N GLU A 155 36.53 17.98 -24.88
CA GLU A 155 37.83 17.63 -24.27
C GLU A 155 38.66 16.74 -25.20
N LEU A 156 38.04 15.73 -25.82
CA LEU A 156 38.68 14.91 -26.85
C LEU A 156 39.11 15.75 -28.07
N TYR A 157 38.27 16.65 -28.55
CA TYR A 157 38.60 17.53 -29.67
C TYR A 157 39.78 18.44 -29.35
N VAL A 158 39.85 19.01 -28.14
CA VAL A 158 40.97 19.83 -27.69
C VAL A 158 42.24 18.99 -27.57
N TYR A 159 42.15 17.77 -27.03
CA TYR A 159 43.29 16.86 -26.90
C TYR A 159 43.89 16.45 -28.25
N PHE A 160 43.06 16.23 -29.27
CA PHE A 160 43.50 15.84 -30.61
C PHE A 160 43.74 17.02 -31.56
N SER A 161 43.50 18.26 -31.13
CA SER A 161 43.70 19.43 -31.99
C SER A 161 45.19 19.80 -32.06
N PRO A 162 45.73 20.06 -33.26
CA PRO A 162 47.14 20.42 -33.44
C PRO A 162 47.43 21.79 -32.80
N GLU A 163 48.66 21.93 -32.29
CA GLU A 163 49.14 23.14 -31.62
C GLU A 163 48.93 24.39 -32.49
N GLY A 164 48.21 25.39 -31.97
CA GLY A 164 47.96 26.67 -32.63
C GLY A 164 46.53 26.89 -33.17
N SER A 165 45.61 25.93 -33.04
CA SER A 165 44.24 26.04 -33.60
C SER A 165 43.15 26.53 -32.63
N VAL A 166 43.41 26.59 -31.32
CA VAL A 166 42.42 27.00 -30.30
C VAL A 166 42.86 28.28 -29.59
N THR A 167 42.25 29.41 -29.94
CA THR A 167 42.48 30.70 -29.27
C THR A 167 41.43 30.91 -28.18
N GLY A 168 41.69 30.36 -27.00
CA GLY A 168 40.84 30.56 -25.83
C GLY A 168 40.97 29.44 -24.81
N HIS A 169 41.84 29.61 -23.82
CA HIS A 169 41.86 28.74 -22.65
C HIS A 169 40.60 29.01 -21.81
N PHE A 170 39.53 28.23 -21.99
CA PHE A 170 38.60 28.02 -20.89
C PHE A 170 39.36 27.17 -19.87
N SER A 171 39.87 27.81 -18.81
CA SER A 171 40.65 27.17 -17.76
C SER A 171 39.93 25.92 -17.25
N ALA A 172 40.52 24.76 -17.52
CA ALA A 172 40.04 23.43 -17.13
C ALA A 172 39.84 23.24 -15.61
N GLY A 173 40.20 24.25 -14.78
CA GLY A 173 39.95 24.24 -13.34
C GLY A 173 38.54 24.65 -12.89
N ALA A 174 37.73 25.29 -13.74
CA ALA A 174 36.40 25.79 -13.33
C ALA A 174 35.26 24.77 -13.53
N ALA A 175 35.44 23.75 -14.37
CA ALA A 175 34.40 22.79 -14.72
C ALA A 175 34.18 21.71 -13.64
N SER A 176 35.18 21.43 -12.80
CA SER A 176 35.10 20.38 -11.77
C SER A 176 34.22 20.76 -10.57
N PHE A 177 34.02 22.05 -10.30
CA PHE A 177 33.22 22.53 -9.15
C PHE A 177 31.74 22.76 -9.48
N GLY A 178 31.38 23.01 -10.74
CA GLY A 178 29.99 23.28 -11.14
C GLY A 178 29.08 22.04 -11.08
N PHE A 179 29.63 20.85 -11.35
CA PHE A 179 28.86 19.60 -11.38
C PHE A 179 28.53 19.06 -9.98
N LEU A 180 29.40 19.31 -8.98
CA LEU A 180 29.17 18.84 -7.60
C LEU A 180 28.11 19.68 -6.86
N MET A 181 28.00 20.98 -7.17
CA MET A 181 27.01 21.87 -6.53
C MET A 181 25.58 21.68 -7.04
N LEU A 182 25.38 21.20 -8.27
CA LEU A 182 24.03 20.90 -8.80
C LEU A 182 23.47 19.55 -8.30
N VAL A 183 24.33 18.63 -7.83
CA VAL A 183 23.89 17.38 -7.20
C VAL A 183 23.76 17.52 -5.68
N GLY A 184 24.55 18.41 -5.04
CA GLY A 184 24.54 18.60 -3.58
C GLY A 184 23.55 19.62 -3.02
N GLY A 185 22.99 20.53 -3.84
CA GLY A 185 22.17 21.66 -3.37
C GLY A 185 20.67 21.38 -3.14
N GLY A 186 20.22 20.13 -3.25
CA GLY A 186 18.79 19.76 -3.24
C GLY A 186 18.23 19.18 -1.94
N ILE A 187 19.00 19.16 -0.83
CA ILE A 187 18.51 18.72 0.49
C ILE A 187 18.16 19.96 1.33
N GLY A 188 17.13 20.67 0.89
CA GLY A 188 16.48 21.72 1.67
C GLY A 188 15.70 21.11 2.83
N THR A 189 16.29 21.18 4.02
CA THR A 189 15.63 21.37 5.33
C THR A 189 14.17 20.90 5.45
N ILE A 190 13.98 19.66 5.90
CA ILE A 190 12.72 19.23 6.54
C ILE A 190 12.60 19.98 7.86
N LYS A 191 11.77 21.02 7.88
CA LYS A 191 11.40 21.77 9.07
C LYS A 191 10.27 21.00 9.77
N VAL A 192 10.63 20.29 10.83
CA VAL A 192 9.67 19.69 11.75
C VAL A 192 9.06 20.82 12.60
N LYS A 193 7.74 20.98 12.50
CA LYS A 193 6.91 21.59 13.54
C LYS A 193 5.63 20.79 13.65
#